data_AF-A0A8J6ND64-F1
#
_entry.id   AF-A0A8J6ND64-F1
#
_cell.length_a   1.000
_cell.length_b   1.000
_cell.length_c   1.000
_cell.angle_alpha   90.00
_cell.angle_beta   90.00
_cell.angle_gamma   90.00
#
_symmetry.space_group_name_H-M   'P 1'
#
loop_
_entity.id
_entity.type
_entity.pdbx_description
1 polymer ?
#
loop_
_entity_poly.entity_id
_entity_poly.type
_entity_poly.pdbx_seq_one_letter_code
_entity_poly.pdbx_strand_id
1 'polypeptide(L)'
;MKIFKMLFFAAITILTIAPASSARDFSWARDFNLQAQADPSGIRARLATRFNIGHLQVRTVLSNVENPADAYMVLRLGEMSGRPTDYIVERYRSGKKKGWGSLAKSLGIKPGSQEFHALKRGHDLSHISGAAHNTGNYVEVSYNNEEDGGKGKKKGKSKKNGK
;
A
#
# COMPACT_ATOMS: atom_id res chain seq x y z
N MET A 1 57.58 13.34 15.22
CA MET A 1 57.06 11.96 15.20
C MET A 1 55.74 11.98 14.42
N LYS A 2 55.77 12.02 13.08
CA LYS A 2 55.81 10.85 12.15
C LYS A 2 54.83 9.75 12.58
N ILE A 3 53.55 9.87 12.21
CA ILE A 3 52.67 8.73 11.81
C ILE A 3 51.24 9.14 11.36
N PHE A 4 50.76 10.36 11.59
CA PHE A 4 49.33 10.67 11.34
C PHE A 4 48.96 11.28 9.97
N LYS A 5 49.86 11.25 8.99
CA LYS A 5 49.67 11.91 7.68
C LYS A 5 50.12 11.02 6.52
N MET A 6 49.37 9.94 6.25
CA MET A 6 49.32 9.29 4.93
C MET A 6 48.15 8.29 4.96
N LEU A 7 47.04 8.63 4.30
CA LEU A 7 46.60 8.00 3.04
C LEU A 7 46.28 6.51 3.19
N PHE A 8 44.98 6.20 3.23
CA PHE A 8 44.21 5.72 2.05
C PHE A 8 44.62 4.31 1.65
N PHE A 9 43.72 3.33 1.79
CA PHE A 9 43.34 2.44 0.68
C PHE A 9 42.18 1.53 1.11
N ALA A 10 41.12 1.55 0.29
CA ALA A 10 40.01 0.61 0.24
C ALA A 10 39.02 0.59 1.43
N ALA A 11 38.36 1.73 1.67
CA ALA A 11 37.00 1.70 2.20
C ALA A 11 36.10 0.99 1.17
N ILE A 12 35.79 -0.28 1.44
CA ILE A 12 34.79 -1.06 0.72
C ILE A 12 33.43 -0.36 0.93
N THR A 13 33.08 0.54 0.01
CA THR A 13 31.73 1.05 -0.17
C THR A 13 30.88 -0.10 -0.69
N ILE A 14 30.32 -0.89 0.22
CA ILE A 14 29.15 -1.71 -0.07
C ILE A 14 28.05 -0.71 -0.41
N LEU A 15 27.86 -0.47 -1.70
CA LEU A 15 26.67 0.20 -2.22
C LEU A 15 25.51 -0.75 -1.96
N THR A 16 24.92 -0.66 -0.78
CA THR A 16 23.67 -1.32 -0.46
C THR A 16 22.62 -0.72 -1.39
N ILE A 17 22.30 -1.43 -2.47
CA ILE A 17 21.08 -1.19 -3.22
C ILE A 17 19.96 -1.52 -2.25
N ALA A 18 19.43 -0.51 -1.57
CA ALA A 18 18.23 -0.68 -0.78
C ALA A 18 17.13 -1.14 -1.75
N PRO A 19 16.50 -2.31 -1.54
CA PRO A 19 15.32 -2.65 -2.31
C PRO A 19 14.29 -1.56 -2.01
N ALA A 20 13.81 -0.88 -3.05
CA ALA A 20 12.70 0.05 -2.92
C ALA A 20 11.46 -0.78 -2.53
N SER A 21 11.24 -0.94 -1.23
CA SER A 21 10.10 -1.67 -0.68
C SER A 21 8.85 -0.82 -0.81
N SER A 22 8.29 -0.73 -2.02
CA SER A 22 7.08 0.06 -2.32
C SER A 22 5.81 -0.56 -1.72
N ALA A 23 5.86 -1.80 -1.23
CA ALA A 23 4.78 -2.48 -0.53
C ALA A 23 4.67 -2.15 0.98
N ARG A 24 5.51 -1.25 1.52
CA ARG A 24 5.47 -0.92 2.96
C ARG A 24 4.18 -0.18 3.36
N ASP A 25 3.49 0.45 2.42
CA ASP A 25 2.30 1.27 2.69
C ASP A 25 1.01 0.43 2.91
N PHE A 26 1.01 -0.86 2.55
CA PHE A 26 -0.17 -1.73 2.59
C PHE A 26 0.15 -3.06 3.27
N SER A 27 -0.26 -3.22 4.53
CA SER A 27 0.02 -4.41 5.33
C SER A 27 -0.53 -5.70 4.69
N TRP A 28 -1.71 -5.62 4.05
CA TRP A 28 -2.36 -6.74 3.38
C TRP A 28 -1.63 -7.23 2.12
N ALA A 29 -0.74 -6.44 1.52
CA ALA A 29 -0.11 -6.77 0.24
C ALA A 29 0.76 -8.04 0.33
N ARG A 30 1.37 -8.28 1.49
CA ARG A 30 2.17 -9.50 1.73
C ARG A 30 1.29 -10.75 1.65
N ASP A 31 0.21 -10.77 2.43
CA ASP A 31 -0.68 -11.93 2.48
C ASP A 31 -1.37 -12.17 1.15
N PHE A 32 -1.71 -11.09 0.44
CA PHE A 32 -2.22 -11.14 -0.92
C PHE A 32 -1.23 -11.86 -1.87
N ASN A 33 0.05 -11.49 -1.83
CA ASN A 33 1.07 -12.11 -2.65
C ASN A 33 1.29 -13.59 -2.30
N LEU A 34 1.17 -13.96 -1.02
CA LEU A 34 1.25 -15.37 -0.58
C LEU A 34 0.06 -16.18 -1.10
N GLN A 35 -1.16 -15.65 -0.98
CA GLN A 35 -2.36 -16.30 -1.52
C GLN A 35 -2.30 -16.45 -3.04
N ALA A 36 -1.78 -15.44 -3.74
CA ALA A 36 -1.60 -15.48 -5.19
C ALA A 36 -0.56 -16.49 -5.66
N GLN A 37 0.46 -16.79 -4.83
CA GLN A 37 1.40 -17.87 -5.10
C GLN A 37 0.75 -19.24 -4.87
N ALA A 38 -0.09 -19.37 -3.84
CA ALA A 38 -0.80 -20.61 -3.53
C ALA A 38 -1.92 -20.93 -4.55
N ASP A 39 -2.64 -19.92 -5.05
CA ASP A 39 -3.69 -20.07 -6.07
C ASP A 39 -3.62 -18.95 -7.13
N PRO A 40 -2.70 -19.06 -8.10
CA PRO A 40 -2.56 -18.08 -9.18
C PRO A 40 -3.82 -17.96 -10.05
N SER A 41 -4.51 -19.08 -10.27
CA SER A 41 -5.74 -19.13 -11.07
C SER A 41 -6.90 -18.42 -10.39
N GLY A 42 -7.11 -18.67 -9.10
CA GLY A 42 -8.20 -18.07 -8.34
C GLY A 42 -8.02 -16.57 -8.17
N ILE A 43 -6.80 -16.09 -7.92
CA ILE A 43 -6.55 -14.63 -7.89
C ILE A 43 -6.88 -14.00 -9.24
N ARG A 44 -6.51 -14.63 -10.35
CA ARG A 44 -6.84 -14.11 -11.69
C ARG A 44 -8.34 -14.06 -11.95
N ALA A 45 -9.07 -15.10 -11.56
CA ALA A 45 -10.53 -15.12 -11.67
C ALA A 45 -11.18 -14.04 -10.79
N ARG A 46 -10.73 -13.89 -9.54
CA ARG A 46 -11.25 -12.85 -8.62
C ARG A 46 -10.97 -11.44 -9.12
N LEU A 47 -9.78 -11.18 -9.65
CA LEU A 47 -9.44 -9.89 -10.28
C LEU A 47 -10.33 -9.60 -11.49
N ALA A 48 -10.51 -10.59 -12.38
CA ALA A 48 -11.38 -10.47 -13.54
C ALA A 48 -12.83 -10.13 -13.12
N THR A 49 -13.36 -10.87 -12.15
CA THR A 49 -14.72 -10.71 -11.65
C THR A 49 -14.92 -9.38 -10.94
N ARG A 50 -14.07 -9.00 -9.98
CA ARG A 50 -14.24 -7.72 -9.27
C ARG A 50 -14.23 -6.58 -10.29
N PHE A 51 -13.12 -6.44 -11.03
CA PHE A 51 -12.91 -5.26 -11.86
C PHE A 51 -13.72 -5.30 -13.16
N ASN A 52 -14.52 -6.36 -13.37
CA ASN A 52 -15.29 -6.59 -14.58
C ASN A 52 -14.43 -6.50 -15.85
N ILE A 53 -13.26 -7.14 -15.83
CA ILE A 53 -12.29 -7.16 -16.94
C ILE A 53 -12.00 -8.59 -17.41
N GLY A 54 -11.63 -8.73 -18.68
CA GLY A 54 -11.33 -10.03 -19.28
C GLY A 54 -10.08 -10.70 -18.70
N HIS A 55 -10.04 -12.03 -18.72
CA HIS A 55 -8.91 -12.81 -18.20
C HIS A 55 -7.57 -12.51 -18.89
N LEU A 56 -7.61 -12.13 -20.17
CA LEU A 56 -6.42 -11.70 -20.91
C LEU A 56 -5.89 -10.35 -20.40
N GLN A 57 -6.77 -9.38 -20.14
CA GLN A 57 -6.37 -8.11 -19.55
C GLN A 57 -5.74 -8.31 -18.17
N VAL A 58 -6.32 -9.17 -17.33
CA VAL A 58 -5.73 -9.51 -16.02
C VAL A 58 -4.33 -10.11 -16.17
N ARG A 59 -4.14 -11.06 -17.11
CA ARG A 59 -2.81 -11.63 -17.40
C ARG A 59 -1.83 -10.54 -17.82
N THR A 60 -2.25 -9.65 -18.72
CA THR A 60 -1.43 -8.52 -19.16
C THR A 60 -1.00 -7.68 -17.98
N VAL A 61 -1.92 -7.22 -17.12
CA VAL A 61 -1.57 -6.41 -15.95
C VAL A 61 -0.56 -7.14 -15.06
N LEU A 62 -0.81 -8.42 -14.74
CA LEU A 62 0.09 -9.24 -13.93
C LEU A 62 1.50 -9.36 -14.53
N SER A 63 1.61 -9.45 -15.86
CA SER A 63 2.91 -9.48 -16.55
C SER A 63 3.62 -8.12 -16.60
N ASN A 64 2.90 -7.02 -16.31
CA ASN A 64 3.45 -5.66 -16.39
C ASN A 64 3.87 -5.10 -15.02
N VAL A 65 3.58 -5.81 -13.91
CA VAL A 65 3.88 -5.42 -12.53
C VAL A 65 4.83 -6.42 -11.85
N GLU A 66 5.40 -6.04 -10.70
CA GLU A 66 6.33 -6.91 -9.96
C GLU A 66 5.64 -8.02 -9.18
N ASN A 67 4.49 -7.73 -8.57
CA ASN A 67 3.79 -8.67 -7.69
C ASN A 67 2.27 -8.66 -7.92
N PRO A 68 1.55 -9.73 -7.57
CA PRO A 68 0.08 -9.77 -7.67
C PRO A 68 -0.64 -8.64 -6.93
N ALA A 69 -0.15 -8.22 -5.76
CA ALA A 69 -0.70 -7.09 -5.02
C ALA A 69 -0.56 -5.77 -5.81
N ASP A 70 0.51 -5.62 -6.58
CA ASP A 70 0.71 -4.44 -7.45
C ASP A 70 -0.31 -4.43 -8.59
N ALA A 71 -0.70 -5.60 -9.12
CA ALA A 71 -1.75 -5.69 -10.13
C ALA A 71 -3.10 -5.23 -9.57
N TYR A 72 -3.45 -5.68 -8.35
CA TYR A 72 -4.63 -5.17 -7.66
C TYR A 72 -4.55 -3.65 -7.44
N MET A 73 -3.39 -3.13 -7.01
CA MET A 73 -3.20 -1.70 -6.78
C MET A 73 -3.37 -0.89 -8.07
N VAL A 74 -2.80 -1.33 -9.18
CA VAL A 74 -2.96 -0.70 -10.50
C VAL A 74 -4.44 -0.65 -10.90
N LEU A 75 -5.15 -1.76 -10.76
CA LEU A 75 -6.57 -1.85 -11.11
C LEU A 75 -7.44 -0.96 -10.22
N ARG A 76 -7.22 -1.00 -8.90
CA ARG A 76 -7.96 -0.20 -7.91
C ARG A 76 -7.70 1.29 -8.07
N LEU A 77 -6.46 1.70 -8.35
CA LEU A 77 -6.16 3.11 -8.63
C LEU A 77 -6.77 3.58 -9.95
N GLY A 78 -6.86 2.71 -10.96
CA GLY A 78 -7.58 3.01 -12.21
C GLY A 78 -9.06 3.28 -11.94
N GLU A 79 -9.72 2.39 -11.20
CA GLU A 79 -11.12 2.53 -10.79
C GLU A 79 -11.34 3.83 -9.97
N MET A 80 -10.51 4.08 -8.95
CA MET A 80 -10.63 5.28 -8.10
C MET A 80 -10.35 6.59 -8.83
N SER A 81 -9.50 6.58 -9.86
CA SER A 81 -9.15 7.78 -10.64
C SER A 81 -9.96 7.96 -11.92
N GLY A 82 -10.79 6.97 -12.28
CA GLY A 82 -11.51 6.94 -13.56
C GLY A 82 -10.58 6.89 -14.78
N ARG A 83 -9.35 6.36 -14.62
CA ARG A 83 -8.34 6.30 -15.68
C ARG A 83 -8.21 4.88 -16.24
N PRO A 84 -7.88 4.74 -17.54
CA PRO A 84 -7.63 3.42 -18.13
C PRO A 84 -6.48 2.68 -17.44
N THR A 85 -6.61 1.36 -17.31
CA THR A 85 -5.61 0.51 -16.64
C THR A 85 -4.23 0.65 -17.27
N ASP A 86 -4.13 0.72 -18.61
CA ASP A 86 -2.86 0.85 -19.32
C ASP A 86 -2.11 2.15 -18.95
N TYR A 87 -2.86 3.25 -18.78
CA TYR A 87 -2.29 4.49 -18.28
C TYR A 87 -1.73 4.30 -16.87
N ILE A 88 -2.46 3.62 -15.97
CA ILE A 88 -1.95 3.37 -14.61
C ILE A 88 -0.69 2.49 -14.63
N VAL A 89 -0.65 1.45 -15.48
CA VAL A 89 0.54 0.59 -15.66
C VAL A 89 1.75 1.41 -16.10
N GLU A 90 1.59 2.33 -17.05
CA GLU A 90 2.65 3.21 -17.52
C GLU A 90 3.16 4.14 -16.40
N ARG A 91 2.23 4.75 -15.65
CA ARG A 91 2.56 5.61 -14.50
C ARG A 91 3.25 4.82 -13.38
N TYR A 92 2.83 3.59 -13.12
CA TYR A 92 3.50 2.67 -12.20
C TYR A 92 4.94 2.39 -12.64
N ARG A 93 5.17 2.02 -13.89
CA ARG A 93 6.51 1.70 -14.40
C ARG A 93 7.49 2.87 -14.29
N SER A 94 7.04 4.06 -14.67
CA SER A 94 7.84 5.28 -14.61
C SER A 94 8.04 5.83 -13.19
N GLY A 95 7.22 5.40 -12.22
CA GLY A 95 7.14 6.02 -10.89
C GLY A 95 7.26 5.08 -9.68
N LYS A 96 7.39 3.75 -9.86
CA LYS A 96 7.25 2.75 -8.78
C LYS A 96 8.17 2.93 -7.57
N LYS A 97 9.33 3.57 -7.76
CA LYS A 97 10.27 3.89 -6.66
C LYS A 97 9.74 4.96 -5.70
N LYS A 98 8.72 5.72 -6.08
CA LYS A 98 8.12 6.80 -5.29
C LYS A 98 7.00 6.32 -4.34
N GLY A 99 6.63 5.04 -4.45
CA GLY A 99 5.55 4.45 -3.66
C GLY A 99 4.15 4.79 -4.18
N TRP A 100 3.18 4.02 -3.69
CA TRP A 100 1.78 4.07 -4.12
C TRP A 100 1.07 5.37 -3.77
N GLY A 101 1.38 5.98 -2.61
CA GLY A 101 0.80 7.27 -2.23
C GLY A 101 1.17 8.38 -3.21
N SER A 102 2.41 8.37 -3.72
CA SER A 102 2.85 9.34 -4.74
C SER A 102 2.14 9.11 -6.08
N LEU A 103 2.01 7.85 -6.50
CA LEU A 103 1.26 7.49 -7.70
C LEU A 103 -0.21 7.91 -7.58
N ALA A 104 -0.90 7.54 -6.50
CA ALA A 104 -2.28 7.91 -6.23
C ALA A 104 -2.48 9.44 -6.29
N LYS A 105 -1.61 10.21 -5.62
CA LYS A 105 -1.65 11.68 -5.69
C LYS A 105 -1.51 12.20 -7.13
N SER A 106 -0.61 11.62 -7.92
CA SER A 106 -0.42 12.02 -9.33
C SER A 106 -1.63 11.71 -10.22
N LEU A 107 -2.50 10.79 -9.80
CA LEU A 107 -3.76 10.44 -10.47
C LEU A 107 -4.94 11.31 -10.00
N GLY A 108 -4.72 12.25 -9.08
CA GLY A 108 -5.76 13.10 -8.50
C GLY A 108 -6.48 12.48 -7.30
N ILE A 109 -6.06 11.29 -6.83
CA ILE A 109 -6.59 10.68 -5.61
C ILE A 109 -5.99 11.40 -4.41
N LYS A 110 -6.84 12.04 -3.60
CA LYS A 110 -6.40 12.82 -2.44
C LYS A 110 -5.81 11.89 -1.38
N PRO A 111 -4.54 12.06 -0.97
CA PRO A 111 -4.01 11.38 0.20
C PRO A 111 -4.88 11.73 1.41
N GLY A 112 -5.42 10.72 2.08
CA GLY A 112 -6.35 10.91 3.20
C GLY A 112 -7.83 10.90 2.83
N SER A 113 -8.19 10.66 1.56
CA SER A 113 -9.60 10.39 1.22
C SER A 113 -10.08 9.10 1.89
N GLN A 114 -11.39 8.99 2.09
CA GLN A 114 -12.01 7.81 2.68
C GLN A 114 -11.67 6.54 1.89
N GLU A 115 -11.67 6.62 0.56
CA GLU A 115 -11.37 5.52 -0.34
C GLU A 115 -9.89 5.12 -0.25
N PHE A 116 -8.96 6.07 -0.16
CA PHE A 116 -7.55 5.76 -0.03
C PHE A 116 -7.21 5.18 1.35
N HIS A 117 -7.88 5.67 2.40
CA HIS A 117 -7.80 5.04 3.72
C HIS A 117 -8.38 3.63 3.73
N ALA A 118 -9.52 3.40 3.06
CA ALA A 118 -10.08 2.06 2.90
C ALA A 118 -9.10 1.13 2.19
N LEU A 119 -8.47 1.60 1.12
CA LEU A 119 -7.43 0.86 0.41
C LEU A 119 -6.24 0.51 1.30
N LYS A 120 -5.85 1.39 2.23
CA LYS A 120 -4.80 1.11 3.21
C LYS A 120 -5.19 0.03 4.22
N ARG A 121 -6.47 -0.03 4.59
CA ARG A 121 -6.98 -1.04 5.54
C ARG A 121 -7.09 -2.42 4.93
N GLY A 122 -7.36 -2.54 3.63
CA GLY A 122 -7.57 -3.83 3.00
C GLY A 122 -7.81 -3.78 1.49
N HIS A 123 -7.98 -4.97 0.93
CA HIS A 123 -8.53 -5.16 -0.41
C HIS A 123 -9.95 -5.73 -0.32
N ASP A 124 -10.76 -5.48 -1.33
CA ASP A 124 -12.17 -5.93 -1.43
C ASP A 124 -12.36 -7.11 -2.40
N LEU A 125 -11.29 -7.84 -2.73
CA LEU A 125 -11.39 -9.10 -3.47
C LEU A 125 -12.14 -10.16 -2.63
N SER A 126 -13.37 -10.45 -3.02
CA SER A 126 -14.18 -11.51 -2.43
C SER A 126 -13.52 -12.88 -2.59
N HIS A 127 -13.67 -13.74 -1.58
CA HIS A 127 -13.45 -15.16 -1.74
C HIS A 127 -14.54 -15.73 -2.65
N ILE A 128 -14.17 -16.11 -3.89
CA ILE A 128 -15.05 -16.97 -4.70
C ILE A 128 -15.03 -18.34 -4.02
N SER A 129 -16.09 -18.65 -3.28
CA SER A 129 -16.26 -19.93 -2.59
C SER A 129 -16.53 -21.04 -3.60
N GLY A 130 -15.46 -21.61 -4.14
CA GLY A 130 -15.46 -22.87 -4.91
C GLY A 130 -14.43 -23.89 -4.41
N ALA A 131 -13.56 -23.51 -3.47
CA ALA A 131 -12.64 -24.42 -2.79
C ALA A 131 -12.53 -24.00 -1.32
N ALA A 132 -13.05 -24.84 -0.42
CA ALA A 132 -12.87 -24.68 1.01
C ALA A 132 -11.39 -24.86 1.35
N HIS A 133 -10.68 -23.77 1.59
CA HIS A 133 -9.41 -23.78 2.30
C HIS A 133 -9.46 -22.75 3.42
N ASN A 134 -9.26 -23.27 4.63
CA ASN A 134 -9.13 -22.60 5.91
C ASN A 134 -8.20 -21.38 5.82
N THR A 135 -8.76 -20.18 5.70
CA THR A 135 -8.03 -18.93 5.91
C THR A 135 -8.37 -18.43 7.32
N GLY A 136 -7.41 -18.57 8.22
CA GLY A 136 -7.51 -18.12 9.60
C GLY A 136 -7.85 -16.63 9.72
N ASN A 137 -8.69 -16.35 10.71
CA ASN A 137 -8.90 -15.07 11.39
C ASN A 137 -8.67 -13.80 10.57
N TYR A 138 -9.69 -13.40 9.80
CA TYR A 138 -9.93 -11.98 9.57
C TYR A 138 -10.66 -11.44 10.81
N VAL A 139 -9.94 -10.76 11.70
CA VAL A 139 -10.56 -10.08 12.84
C VAL A 139 -11.24 -8.82 12.32
N GLU A 140 -12.57 -8.79 12.37
CA GLU A 140 -13.36 -7.57 12.19
C GLU A 140 -13.04 -6.61 13.36
N VAL A 141 -12.19 -5.61 13.10
CA VAL A 141 -11.90 -4.57 14.09
C VAL A 141 -12.93 -3.45 13.93
N SER A 142 -13.95 -3.48 14.77
CA SER A 142 -14.90 -2.37 14.97
C SER A 142 -14.19 -1.23 15.69
N TYR A 143 -14.03 -0.08 15.03
CA TYR A 143 -13.43 1.12 15.65
C TYR A 143 -14.51 2.06 16.20
N ASN A 144 -14.47 2.27 17.51
CA ASN A 144 -15.13 3.40 18.17
C ASN A 144 -14.35 4.68 17.84
N ASN A 145 -15.04 5.70 17.35
CA ASN A 145 -14.47 7.02 17.10
C ASN A 145 -14.37 7.77 18.43
N GLU A 146 -13.16 7.97 18.93
CA GLU A 146 -12.86 9.05 19.87
C GLU A 146 -11.96 10.05 19.14
N GLU A 147 -12.60 11.12 18.67
CA GLU A 147 -11.94 12.38 18.35
C GLU A 147 -11.43 12.99 19.66
N ASP A 148 -10.13 13.26 19.76
CA ASP A 148 -9.68 14.33 20.65
C ASP A 148 -8.54 15.11 20.00
N GLY A 149 -8.90 16.35 19.66
CA GLY A 149 -8.03 17.36 19.10
C GLY A 149 -7.52 18.30 20.19
N GLY A 150 -6.26 18.70 20.04
CA GLY A 150 -5.87 20.08 20.32
C GLY A 150 -5.63 20.48 21.79
N LYS A 151 -4.35 20.45 22.16
CA LYS A 151 -3.71 21.22 23.25
C LYS A 151 -4.36 22.58 23.56
N GLY A 152 -4.76 22.77 24.83
CA GLY A 152 -5.11 24.07 25.43
C GLY A 152 -4.50 24.23 26.84
N LYS A 153 -3.63 25.23 26.99
CA LYS A 153 -2.85 25.60 28.19
C LYS A 153 -3.73 25.89 29.42
N LYS A 154 -3.46 25.27 30.57
CA LYS A 154 -3.93 25.75 31.89
C LYS A 154 -2.89 26.66 32.54
N LYS A 155 -3.19 27.95 32.62
CA LYS A 155 -2.46 28.97 33.39
C LYS A 155 -3.25 29.22 34.68
N GLY A 156 -2.59 29.09 35.83
CA GLY A 156 -3.23 29.19 37.15
C GLY A 156 -3.73 30.59 37.51
N LYS A 157 -4.73 30.64 38.40
CA LYS A 157 -4.96 31.78 39.30
C LYS A 157 -5.79 31.35 40.53
N SER A 158 -5.26 31.70 41.69
CA SER A 158 -5.80 31.58 43.04
C SER A 158 -6.90 32.63 43.32
N LYS A 159 -7.95 32.29 44.09
CA LYS A 159 -8.35 33.03 45.33
C LYS A 159 -9.66 32.55 45.98
N LYS A 160 -9.55 32.29 47.30
CA LYS A 160 -10.39 32.71 48.46
C LYS A 160 -11.93 32.72 48.41
N ASN A 161 -12.49 31.96 49.35
CA ASN A 161 -13.53 32.24 50.36
C ASN A 161 -14.75 33.12 50.04
N GLY A 162 -15.92 32.61 50.43
CA GLY A 162 -16.78 33.29 51.40
C GLY A 162 -18.26 33.43 51.01
N LYS A 163 -19.12 32.59 51.57
CA LYS A 163 -20.19 32.98 52.52
C LYS A 163 -20.93 31.73 53.00
#